data_AF-A0A381UVX7-F1
#
_entry.id   AF-A0A381UVX7-F1
#
_cell.length_a   1.000
_cell.length_b   1.000
_cell.length_c   1.000
_cell.angle_alpha   90.00
_cell.angle_beta   90.00
_cell.angle_gamma   90.00
#
_symmetry.space_group_name_H-M   'P 1'
#
loop_
_entity.id
_entity.type
_entity.pdbx_description
1 polymer ?
#
loop_
_entity_poly.entity_id
_entity_poly.type
_entity_poly.pdbx_seq_one_letter_code
_entity_poly.pdbx_strand_id
1 'polypeptide(L)'
;MNMKKLIVSAFICLFPVSVFAIAGFGLNVAYDQVIVNAGSDSKVSSITEVRILRNGFENGAGAGGFLYLDVIPYIDLEVDFQFVGNTYQFDFQNYLDSNVD
;
A
#
# COMPACT_ATOMS: atom_id res chain seq x y z
N MET A 1 -16.59 11.66 56.57
CA MET A 1 -16.34 10.54 55.64
C MET A 1 -15.62 9.44 56.41
N ASN A 2 -16.10 8.19 56.37
CA ASN A 2 -15.48 7.10 57.14
C ASN A 2 -14.04 6.87 56.68
N MET A 3 -13.09 6.75 57.61
CA MET A 3 -11.65 6.65 57.35
C MET A 3 -11.28 5.55 56.34
N LYS A 4 -12.02 4.44 56.36
CA LYS A 4 -11.89 3.34 55.39
C LYS A 4 -12.20 3.77 53.95
N LYS A 5 -13.21 4.62 53.75
CA LYS A 5 -13.59 5.14 52.43
C LYS A 5 -12.54 6.11 51.88
N LEU A 6 -11.87 6.87 52.77
CA LEU A 6 -10.78 7.78 52.39
C LEU A 6 -9.53 7.00 51.95
N ILE A 7 -9.18 5.92 52.64
CA ILE A 7 -8.06 5.04 52.27
C ILE A 7 -8.33 4.35 50.93
N VAL A 8 -9.53 3.80 50.72
CA VAL A 8 -9.90 3.16 49.44
C VAL A 8 -9.89 4.16 48.29
N SER A 9 -10.41 5.37 48.51
CA SER A 9 -10.37 6.44 47.50
C SER A 9 -8.94 6.87 47.16
N ALA A 10 -8.06 7.00 48.15
CA ALA A 10 -6.66 7.34 47.93
C ALA A 10 -5.93 6.25 47.13
N PHE A 11 -6.20 4.97 47.42
CA PHE A 11 -5.63 3.84 46.68
C PHE A 11 -6.06 3.83 45.21
N ILE A 12 -7.34 4.07 44.92
CA ILE A 12 -7.85 4.13 43.54
C ILE A 12 -7.26 5.31 42.76
N CYS A 13 -7.08 6.48 43.40
CA CYS A 13 -6.48 7.65 42.76
C CYS A 13 -4.95 7.53 42.58
N LEU A 14 -4.27 6.71 43.39
CA LEU A 14 -2.83 6.45 43.29
C LEU A 14 -2.50 5.29 42.34
N PHE A 15 -3.49 4.49 41.95
CA PHE A 15 -3.31 3.60 40.81
C PHE A 15 -3.15 4.47 39.56
N PRO A 16 -2.06 4.30 38.79
CA PRO A 16 -1.96 4.95 37.50
C PRO A 16 -3.05 4.32 36.63
N VAL A 17 -4.21 4.96 36.57
CA VAL A 17 -5.18 4.72 35.51
C VAL A 17 -4.65 5.45 34.26
N SER A 18 -3.40 5.16 33.89
CA SER A 18 -2.92 5.50 32.56
C SER A 18 -3.79 4.66 31.63
N VAL A 19 -4.72 5.33 30.98
CA VAL A 19 -5.43 4.81 29.82
C VAL A 19 -4.35 4.63 28.76
N PHE A 20 -3.63 3.51 28.83
CA PHE A 20 -2.74 3.08 27.77
C PHE A 20 -3.63 2.93 26.53
N ALA A 21 -3.24 3.56 25.43
CA ALA A 21 -3.93 3.36 24.16
C ALA A 21 -3.68 1.90 23.75
N ILE A 22 -4.61 1.01 24.11
CA ILE A 22 -4.55 -0.44 23.84
C ILE A 22 -4.51 -0.71 22.34
N ALA A 23 -5.00 0.23 21.52
CA ALA A 23 -5.03 0.11 20.09
C ALA A 23 -4.81 1.47 19.42
N GLY A 24 -4.20 1.45 18.24
CA GLY A 24 -4.15 2.60 17.37
C GLY A 24 -4.15 2.22 15.91
N PHE A 25 -4.35 3.22 15.06
CA PHE A 25 -4.28 3.07 13.62
C PHE A 25 -3.58 4.26 13.00
N GLY A 26 -2.96 4.04 11.85
CA GLY A 26 -2.38 5.10 11.04
C GLY A 26 -2.61 4.86 9.56
N LEU A 27 -2.46 5.93 8.79
CA LEU A 27 -2.49 5.90 7.33
C LEU A 27 -1.15 6.38 6.82
N ASN A 28 -0.71 5.85 5.69
CA ASN A 28 0.51 6.28 5.02
C ASN A 28 0.28 6.41 3.51
N VAL A 29 1.02 7.32 2.88
CA VAL A 29 1.19 7.33 1.44
C VAL A 29 2.29 6.33 1.10
N ALA A 30 2.05 5.50 0.08
CA ALA A 30 3.01 4.50 -0.38
C ALA A 30 3.56 4.91 -1.75
N TYR A 31 4.85 4.69 -1.94
CA TYR A 31 5.52 4.77 -3.24
C TYR A 31 6.34 3.50 -3.41
N ASP A 32 6.20 2.86 -4.56
CA ASP A 32 6.93 1.63 -4.88
C ASP A 32 7.95 1.88 -5.98
N GLN A 33 9.09 1.20 -5.87
CA GLN A 33 10.23 1.32 -6.78
C GLN A 33 10.21 0.22 -7.86
N VAL A 34 9.10 -0.51 -8.01
CA VAL A 34 8.94 -1.46 -9.11
C VAL A 34 8.99 -0.73 -10.44
N ILE A 35 9.86 -1.22 -11.32
CA ILE A 35 10.03 -0.76 -12.69
C ILE A 35 9.60 -1.89 -13.61
N VAL A 36 8.65 -1.59 -14.49
CA VAL A 36 8.28 -2.45 -15.60
C VAL A 36 8.79 -1.80 -16.88
N ASN A 37 9.72 -2.49 -17.54
CA ASN A 37 10.32 -1.96 -18.77
C ASN A 37 9.30 -1.91 -19.91
N ALA A 38 9.49 -0.91 -20.78
CA ALA A 38 8.81 -0.89 -22.06
C ALA A 38 9.25 -2.08 -22.92
N GLY A 39 8.36 -2.53 -23.80
CA GLY A 39 8.64 -3.60 -24.73
C GLY A 39 7.68 -3.60 -25.90
N SER A 40 7.94 -4.44 -26.89
CA SER A 40 7.04 -4.60 -28.02
C SER A 40 7.06 -6.03 -28.51
N ASP A 41 5.90 -6.53 -28.89
CA ASP A 41 5.75 -7.81 -29.59
C ASP A 41 5.17 -7.52 -30.97
N SER A 42 5.76 -8.09 -32.02
CA SER A 42 5.24 -7.96 -33.38
C SER A 42 5.02 -9.30 -34.07
N LYS A 43 4.02 -9.33 -34.94
CA LYS A 43 3.74 -10.43 -35.86
C LYS A 43 3.78 -9.90 -37.27
N VAL A 44 4.75 -10.40 -38.04
CA VAL A 44 4.90 -10.09 -39.46
C VAL A 44 4.24 -11.20 -40.29
N SER A 45 3.39 -10.79 -41.22
CA SER A 45 2.93 -11.55 -42.38
C SER A 45 3.50 -10.88 -43.63
N SER A 46 3.60 -11.58 -44.76
CA SER A 46 4.40 -11.19 -45.93
C SER A 46 4.34 -9.72 -46.38
N ILE A 47 3.21 -9.03 -46.14
CA ILE A 47 2.97 -7.62 -46.51
C ILE A 47 2.38 -6.79 -45.35
N THR A 48 2.32 -7.33 -44.13
CA THR A 48 1.63 -6.69 -43.00
C THR A 48 2.36 -6.97 -41.69
N GLU A 49 2.64 -5.94 -40.89
CA GLU A 49 3.13 -6.09 -39.52
C GLU A 49 2.08 -5.58 -38.53
N VAL A 50 1.73 -6.43 -37.57
CA VAL A 50 0.96 -6.03 -36.40
C VAL A 50 1.90 -5.95 -35.20
N ARG A 51 1.93 -4.80 -34.52
CA ARG A 51 2.78 -4.58 -33.35
C ARG A 51 1.95 -4.13 -32.15
N ILE A 52 2.23 -4.75 -31.00
CA ILE A 52 1.75 -4.32 -29.69
C ILE A 52 2.95 -3.70 -28.98
N LEU A 53 2.84 -2.43 -28.60
CA LEU A 53 3.81 -1.75 -27.74
C LEU A 53 3.26 -1.70 -26.32
N ARG A 54 4.10 -2.11 -25.38
CA ARG A 54 3.87 -2.03 -23.95
C ARG A 54 4.69 -0.87 -23.44
N ASN A 55 4.04 0.19 -23.00
CA ASN A 55 4.75 1.34 -22.46
C ASN A 55 5.05 0.98 -21.00
N GLY A 56 6.33 0.98 -20.66
CA GLY A 56 6.79 0.69 -19.32
C GLY A 56 6.25 1.70 -18.30
N PHE A 57 6.34 1.36 -17.03
CA PHE A 57 5.98 2.26 -15.95
C PHE A 57 6.94 2.11 -14.78
N GLU A 58 7.08 3.18 -14.02
CA GLU A 58 7.92 3.28 -12.83
C GLU A 58 7.18 4.08 -11.76
N ASN A 59 7.62 3.92 -10.50
CA ASN A 59 7.16 4.73 -9.38
C ASN A 59 5.64 4.62 -9.14
N GLY A 60 5.17 3.40 -8.89
CA GLY A 60 3.77 3.17 -8.50
C GLY A 60 3.41 3.98 -7.26
N ALA A 61 2.27 4.66 -7.29
CA ALA A 61 1.75 5.42 -6.15
C ALA A 61 0.66 4.62 -5.46
N GLY A 62 0.57 4.80 -4.15
CA GLY A 62 -0.29 3.99 -3.32
C GLY A 62 -0.64 4.65 -2.01
N ALA A 63 -1.45 3.93 -1.25
CA ALA A 63 -1.79 4.27 0.11
C ALA A 63 -1.87 2.99 0.93
N GLY A 64 -1.66 3.14 2.22
CA GLY A 64 -1.74 2.05 3.16
C GLY A 64 -2.18 2.55 4.52
N GLY A 65 -2.17 1.61 5.45
CA GLY A 65 -2.32 1.91 6.84
C GLY A 65 -1.86 0.74 7.68
N PHE A 66 -1.88 0.99 8.97
CA PHE A 66 -1.50 0.02 9.96
C PHE A 66 -2.46 0.06 11.13
N LEU A 67 -2.62 -1.08 11.77
CA LEU A 67 -3.30 -1.25 13.04
C LEU A 67 -2.28 -1.82 14.02
N TYR A 68 -2.18 -1.22 15.20
CA TYR A 68 -1.39 -1.79 16.28
C TYR A 68 -2.25 -2.02 17.52
N LEU A 69 -1.91 -3.08 18.26
CA LEU A 69 -2.47 -3.40 19.55
C LEU A 69 -1.35 -3.55 20.58
N ASP A 70 -1.47 -2.80 21.67
CA ASP A 70 -0.66 -2.93 22.89
C ASP A 70 -1.41 -3.90 23.82
N VAL A 71 -1.13 -5.21 23.66
CA VAL A 71 -1.93 -6.28 24.29
C VAL A 71 -1.33 -6.73 25.64
N ILE A 72 -0.04 -6.50 25.90
CA ILE A 72 0.70 -6.95 27.10
C ILE A 72 1.92 -6.03 27.29
N PRO A 73 2.41 -5.73 28.52
CA PRO A 73 3.57 -4.86 28.78
C PRO A 73 4.90 -5.15 28.05
N TYR A 74 4.98 -6.21 27.24
CA TYR A 74 6.18 -6.61 26.50
C TYR A 74 5.93 -6.97 25.02
N ILE A 75 4.67 -7.02 24.56
CA ILE A 75 4.33 -7.49 23.21
C ILE A 75 3.33 -6.55 22.57
N ASP A 76 3.77 -5.95 21.48
CA ASP A 76 2.97 -5.13 20.58
C ASP A 76 2.69 -5.94 19.31
N LEU A 77 1.43 -5.95 18.87
CA LEU A 77 1.04 -6.57 17.60
C LEU A 77 0.77 -5.46 16.58
N GLU A 78 1.43 -5.51 15.44
CA GLU A 78 1.21 -4.57 14.33
C GLU A 78 0.87 -5.34 13.05
N VAL A 79 -0.11 -4.84 12.31
CA VAL A 79 -0.49 -5.35 10.99
C VAL A 79 -0.55 -4.18 10.02
N ASP A 80 0.34 -4.23 9.02
CA ASP A 80 0.37 -3.29 7.90
C ASP A 80 -0.37 -3.83 6.69
N PHE A 81 -1.02 -2.93 5.97
CA PHE A 81 -1.57 -3.19 4.65
C PHE A 81 -1.23 -2.04 3.71
N GLN A 82 -0.77 -2.37 2.50
CA GLN A 82 -0.47 -1.40 1.46
C GLN A 82 -1.10 -1.80 0.14
N PHE A 83 -1.58 -0.82 -0.61
CA PHE A 83 -1.99 -0.97 -2.00
C PHE A 83 -1.24 0.03 -2.86
N VAL A 84 -0.65 -0.45 -3.94
CA VAL A 84 0.11 0.37 -4.90
C VAL A 84 -0.39 0.07 -6.31
N GLY A 85 -0.54 1.12 -7.12
CA GLY A 85 -0.94 1.01 -8.52
C GLY A 85 -0.21 2.00 -9.42
N ASN A 86 -0.22 1.72 -10.72
CA ASN A 86 0.26 2.64 -11.73
C ASN A 86 -0.60 2.51 -12.99
N THR A 87 -0.62 3.54 -13.84
CA THR A 87 -1.31 3.47 -15.12
C THR A 87 -0.48 2.66 -16.11
N TYR A 88 -1.06 1.62 -16.66
CA TYR A 88 -0.45 0.85 -17.75
C TYR A 88 -0.95 1.36 -19.10
N GLN A 89 -0.03 1.73 -19.99
CA GLN A 89 -0.33 2.18 -21.34
C GLN A 89 0.18 1.17 -22.36
N PHE A 90 -0.62 0.91 -23.39
CA PHE A 90 -0.22 0.07 -24.51
C PHE A 90 -0.76 0.66 -25.80
N ASP A 91 0.01 0.48 -26.87
CA ASP A 91 -0.32 0.97 -28.20
C ASP A 91 -0.42 -0.20 -29.18
N PHE A 92 -1.40 -0.13 -30.08
CA PHE A 92 -1.57 -1.08 -31.17
C PHE A 92 -1.26 -0.40 -32.50
N GLN A 93 -0.32 -0.96 -33.26
CA GLN A 93 0.11 -0.44 -34.55
C GLN A 93 -0.09 -1.51 -35.62
N ASN A 94 -0.67 -1.10 -36.75
CA ASN A 94 -0.83 -1.93 -37.94
C ASN A 94 -0.14 -1.25 -39.12
N TYR A 95 0.85 -1.94 -39.69
CA TYR A 95 1.62 -1.48 -40.82
C TYR A 95 1.25 -2.32 -42.05
N LEU A 96 0.81 -1.64 -43.10
CA LEU A 96 0.66 -2.22 -44.44
C LEU A 96 1.88 -1.78 -45.26
N ASP A 97 2.54 -2.73 -45.94
CA ASP A 97 3.59 -2.36 -46.88
C ASP A 97 2.97 -1.61 -48.05
N SER A 98 3.26 -0.31 -48.14
CA SER A 98 2.74 0.58 -49.18
C SER A 98 3.46 0.42 -50.53
N ASN A 99 4.42 -0.50 -50.64
CA ASN A 99 5.14 -0.79 -51.89
C ASN A 99 4.59 -2.02 -52.65
N VAL A 100 3.43 -2.54 -52.25
CA VAL A 100 2.74 -3.62 -52.95
C VAL A 100 1.57 -3.03 -53.74
N ASP A 101 1.91 -2.40 -54.87
CA ASP A 101 1.00 -2.19 -56.02
C ASP A 101 1.29 -3.26 -57.09
#